data_AF-A0A9W9VGZ8-F1
#
_entry.id   AF-A0A9W9VGZ8-F1
#
_cell.length_a   1.000
_cell.length_b   1.000
_cell.length_c   1.000
_cell.angle_alpha   90.00
_cell.angle_beta   90.00
_cell.angle_gamma   90.00
#
_symmetry.space_group_name_H-M   'P 1'
#
loop_
_entity.id
_entity.type
_entity.pdbx_description
1 polymer ?
#
loop_
_entity_poly.entity_id
_entity_poly.type
_entity_poly.pdbx_seq_one_letter_code
_entity_poly.pdbx_strand_id
1 'polypeptide(L)'
;MEPLSYISWWDTRSRLAWRSLINSLLQAGLSPDRKNYHGVTPADNIIENFGHVGSDLERQQMTIDISSDLLKAGGYMTREALDWRHRENVFNPSYYCSGWCGRRNDELFEDFSFRLIWRLADEKGLQDIDLPEELQPLVYKSKKLLASQLRKGVDFNRWIKSYTRWAPGLALILQSSHISTEGVLTAACEANCEESVRILIDDYKCFIGNEEFEIASFHPNPTIVDLIVNGFIDRRKRLQTLAEAHLPSRVADKLNTQSHILLNFHAYEVYTLLQRTSANLEGLLERHPWSVFDCIGVNIDLADRLWNGGFRDVDEVDNDNETCLTRIWSTTPPCSLEVLLQKAHWLISKGADVHHRKSSESALYVLGNSVGQVLYEMSEKEKYALKCGLEIKIRPLSEASKTLLTTILSDNTRDDCDCACSPSGCSPLTGFLSGLFSMGIHKKTTDLIQVLVGVLRAPPFDSNYAHDERFKSHLSTEILRFITFQSLEISHTCLHKYRKFEPEEIKEIQDEEKLLILDLKRLLTQSLEKLKGYGGQLPSFITTMWRTQMTSFLSTPRTYSADEISEIVDGGVIIENNEI
;
A
#
# COMPACT_ATOMS: atom_id res chain seq x y z
N MET A 1 -10.03 -19.28 -28.01
CA MET A 1 -10.07 -17.84 -27.65
C MET A 1 -8.93 -17.43 -26.70
N GLU A 2 -8.22 -18.37 -26.05
CA GLU A 2 -7.09 -18.07 -25.13
C GLU A 2 -5.96 -17.16 -25.65
N PRO A 3 -5.57 -17.13 -26.95
CA PRO A 3 -4.43 -16.32 -27.41
C PRO A 3 -4.65 -14.79 -27.40
N LEU A 4 -5.88 -14.31 -27.20
CA LEU A 4 -6.22 -12.89 -27.27
C LEU A 4 -6.23 -12.17 -25.91
N SER A 5 -6.03 -12.91 -24.81
CA SER A 5 -5.95 -12.37 -23.44
C SER A 5 -4.75 -11.44 -23.21
N TYR A 6 -3.77 -11.42 -24.11
CA TYR A 6 -2.55 -10.61 -23.99
C TYR A 6 -2.60 -9.24 -24.69
N ILE A 7 -3.71 -8.88 -25.35
CA ILE A 7 -3.82 -7.57 -26.00
C ILE A 7 -4.26 -6.53 -24.96
N SER A 8 -3.31 -5.85 -24.33
CA SER A 8 -3.57 -4.78 -23.36
C SER A 8 -4.09 -3.46 -23.97
N TRP A 9 -4.27 -3.41 -25.29
CA TRP A 9 -4.66 -2.21 -26.05
C TRP A 9 -5.93 -2.44 -26.86
N TRP A 10 -7.04 -1.88 -26.37
CA TRP A 10 -8.30 -1.78 -27.10
C TRP A 10 -8.34 -0.49 -27.90
N ASP A 11 -7.94 -0.55 -29.17
CA ASP A 11 -8.08 0.55 -30.11
C ASP A 11 -9.13 0.22 -31.20
N THR A 12 -9.40 1.18 -32.08
CA THR A 12 -10.33 0.98 -33.21
C THR A 12 -9.95 -0.22 -34.11
N ARG A 13 -8.66 -0.56 -34.23
CA ARG A 13 -8.22 -1.72 -35.03
C ARG A 13 -8.54 -3.02 -34.31
N SER A 14 -8.35 -3.08 -32.99
CA SER A 14 -8.77 -4.22 -32.16
C SER A 14 -10.27 -4.50 -32.35
N ARG A 15 -11.12 -3.46 -32.38
CA ARG A 15 -12.57 -3.63 -32.65
C ARG A 15 -12.86 -4.28 -34.00
N LEU A 16 -12.20 -3.83 -35.07
CA LEU A 16 -12.38 -4.40 -36.41
C LEU A 16 -11.88 -5.84 -36.50
N ALA A 17 -10.74 -6.13 -35.87
CA ALA A 17 -10.18 -7.48 -35.77
C ALA A 17 -11.14 -8.42 -35.03
N TRP A 18 -11.74 -7.97 -33.92
CA TRP A 18 -12.73 -8.74 -33.17
C TRP A 18 -13.98 -9.06 -33.98
N ARG A 19 -14.56 -8.07 -34.68
CA ARG A 19 -15.71 -8.33 -35.56
C ARG A 19 -15.37 -9.29 -36.69
N SER A 20 -14.19 -9.14 -37.31
CA SER A 20 -13.70 -10.06 -38.34
C SER A 20 -13.61 -11.49 -37.79
N LEU A 21 -13.04 -11.65 -36.60
CA LEU A 21 -12.92 -12.94 -35.93
C LEU A 21 -14.29 -13.56 -35.64
N ILE A 22 -15.23 -12.82 -35.04
CA ILE A 22 -16.59 -13.31 -34.77
C ILE A 22 -17.23 -13.80 -36.07
N ASN A 23 -17.17 -13.01 -37.15
CA ASN A 23 -17.72 -13.40 -38.44
C ASN A 23 -17.04 -14.66 -39.01
N SER A 24 -15.72 -14.78 -38.91
CA SER A 24 -15.00 -15.99 -39.35
C SER A 24 -15.38 -17.23 -38.55
N LEU A 25 -15.58 -17.10 -37.22
CA LEU A 25 -16.01 -18.21 -36.37
C LEU A 25 -17.41 -18.69 -36.74
N LEU A 26 -18.33 -17.76 -36.99
CA LEU A 26 -19.70 -18.08 -37.42
C LEU A 26 -19.71 -18.75 -38.80
N GLN A 27 -18.89 -18.26 -39.74
CA GLN A 27 -18.73 -18.87 -41.06
C GLN A 27 -18.14 -20.29 -40.98
N ALA A 28 -17.31 -20.57 -39.97
CA ALA A 28 -16.79 -21.90 -39.69
C ALA A 28 -17.77 -22.83 -38.95
N GLY A 29 -19.01 -22.36 -38.67
CA GLY A 29 -20.02 -23.14 -37.95
C GLY A 29 -19.75 -23.27 -36.45
N LEU A 30 -18.87 -22.43 -35.90
CA LEU A 30 -18.59 -22.42 -34.46
C LEU A 30 -19.61 -21.52 -33.76
N SER A 31 -20.30 -22.10 -32.78
CA SER A 31 -21.33 -21.40 -32.02
C SER A 31 -20.72 -20.51 -30.92
N PRO A 32 -21.20 -19.27 -30.75
CA PRO A 32 -20.75 -18.36 -29.68
C PRO A 32 -21.33 -18.70 -28.30
N ASP A 33 -22.10 -19.79 -28.17
CA ASP A 33 -22.71 -20.26 -26.91
C ASP A 33 -21.84 -21.26 -26.12
N ARG A 34 -20.72 -21.70 -26.70
CA ARG A 34 -19.90 -22.76 -26.12
C ARG A 34 -19.20 -22.29 -24.84
N LYS A 35 -19.59 -22.86 -23.71
CA LYS A 35 -18.95 -22.67 -22.41
C LYS A 35 -17.54 -23.28 -22.38
N ASN A 36 -16.62 -22.63 -21.68
CA ASN A 36 -15.35 -23.23 -21.29
C ASN A 36 -15.56 -24.22 -20.11
N TYR A 37 -14.48 -24.80 -19.60
CA TYR A 37 -14.53 -25.75 -18.48
C TYR A 37 -14.98 -25.13 -17.14
N HIS A 38 -15.02 -23.79 -17.06
CA HIS A 38 -15.56 -23.03 -15.93
C HIS A 38 -17.04 -22.64 -16.11
N GLY A 39 -17.68 -23.04 -17.22
CA GLY A 39 -19.07 -22.66 -17.49
C GLY A 39 -19.25 -21.26 -18.08
N VAL A 40 -18.15 -20.57 -18.42
CA VAL A 40 -18.12 -19.18 -18.90
C VAL A 40 -18.24 -19.14 -20.43
N THR A 41 -19.15 -18.32 -20.96
CA THR A 41 -19.31 -18.11 -22.41
C THR A 41 -18.31 -17.08 -22.95
N PRO A 42 -18.14 -16.96 -24.29
CA PRO A 42 -17.40 -15.85 -24.88
C PRO A 42 -17.87 -14.46 -24.41
N ALA A 43 -19.18 -14.25 -24.28
CA ALA A 43 -19.72 -12.97 -23.82
C ALA A 43 -19.35 -12.70 -22.35
N ASP A 44 -19.41 -13.73 -21.50
CA ASP A 44 -18.99 -13.62 -20.10
C ASP A 44 -17.50 -13.26 -19.97
N ASN A 45 -16.64 -13.89 -20.78
CA ASN A 45 -15.20 -13.58 -20.80
C ASN A 45 -14.92 -12.13 -21.25
N ILE A 46 -15.70 -11.60 -22.18
CA ILE A 46 -15.56 -10.21 -22.63
C ILE A 46 -15.96 -9.24 -21.52
N ILE A 47 -17.07 -9.49 -20.82
CA ILE A 47 -17.46 -8.67 -19.67
C ILE A 47 -16.44 -8.77 -18.54
N GLU A 48 -15.93 -9.96 -18.24
CA GLU A 48 -14.94 -10.16 -17.17
C GLU A 48 -13.61 -9.46 -17.44
N ASN A 49 -13.00 -9.72 -18.60
CA ASN A 49 -11.66 -9.21 -18.85
C ASN A 49 -11.64 -7.69 -19.07
N PHE A 50 -12.78 -7.10 -19.43
CA PHE A 50 -12.84 -5.71 -19.92
C PHE A 50 -13.87 -4.83 -19.20
N GLY A 51 -14.70 -5.40 -18.33
CA GLY A 51 -15.64 -4.68 -17.47
C GLY A 51 -15.01 -4.11 -16.21
N HIS A 52 -13.73 -4.37 -15.96
CA HIS A 52 -13.01 -3.88 -14.78
C HIS A 52 -12.04 -2.73 -15.10
N VAL A 53 -11.79 -2.46 -16.39
CA VAL A 53 -10.73 -1.55 -16.83
C VAL A 53 -11.24 -0.12 -16.92
N GLY A 54 -11.46 0.50 -15.76
CA GLY A 54 -11.55 1.95 -15.57
C GLY A 54 -12.71 2.70 -16.23
N SER A 55 -12.74 4.02 -16.01
CA SER A 55 -13.72 4.98 -16.53
C SER A 55 -13.60 5.26 -18.04
N ASP A 56 -12.92 4.41 -18.80
CA ASP A 56 -12.73 4.58 -20.25
C ASP A 56 -14.04 4.25 -20.99
N LEU A 57 -14.78 5.30 -21.31
CA LEU A 57 -16.06 5.20 -22.00
C LEU A 57 -15.93 4.53 -23.39
N GLU A 58 -14.78 4.68 -24.07
CA GLU A 58 -14.56 4.06 -25.38
C GLU A 58 -14.41 2.55 -25.24
N ARG A 59 -13.62 2.09 -24.26
CA ARG A 59 -13.50 0.66 -23.92
C ARG A 59 -14.84 0.07 -23.50
N GLN A 60 -15.59 0.76 -22.63
CA GLN A 60 -16.91 0.31 -22.20
C GLN A 60 -17.87 0.14 -23.39
N GLN A 61 -17.91 1.11 -24.31
CA GLN A 61 -18.73 1.01 -25.51
C GLN A 61 -18.27 -0.13 -26.41
N MET A 62 -16.96 -0.34 -26.54
CA MET A 62 -16.42 -1.44 -27.33
C MET A 62 -16.79 -2.81 -26.75
N THR A 63 -16.73 -2.96 -25.43
CA THR A 63 -17.20 -4.15 -24.72
C THR A 63 -18.69 -4.40 -24.97
N ILE A 64 -19.52 -3.36 -24.90
CA ILE A 64 -20.96 -3.44 -25.21
C ILE A 64 -21.18 -3.91 -26.65
N ASP A 65 -20.47 -3.31 -27.61
CA ASP A 65 -20.62 -3.63 -29.02
C ASP A 65 -20.24 -5.10 -29.31
N ILE A 66 -19.14 -5.58 -28.74
CA ILE A 66 -18.67 -6.96 -28.92
C ILE A 66 -19.63 -7.94 -28.26
N SER A 67 -20.05 -7.67 -27.03
CA SER A 67 -21.05 -8.49 -26.35
C SER A 67 -22.34 -8.52 -27.15
N SER A 68 -22.81 -7.38 -27.67
CA SER A 68 -24.01 -7.32 -28.53
C SER A 68 -23.85 -8.15 -29.80
N ASP A 69 -22.70 -8.08 -30.47
CA ASP A 69 -22.41 -8.87 -31.68
C ASP A 69 -22.40 -10.38 -31.37
N LEU A 70 -21.88 -10.79 -30.21
CA LEU A 70 -21.90 -12.18 -29.74
C LEU A 70 -23.33 -12.67 -29.43
N LEU A 71 -24.15 -11.87 -28.75
CA LEU A 71 -25.55 -12.23 -28.45
C LEU A 71 -26.38 -12.38 -29.74
N LYS A 72 -26.28 -11.41 -30.66
CA LYS A 72 -26.98 -11.47 -31.96
C LYS A 72 -26.61 -12.68 -32.80
N ALA A 73 -25.40 -13.21 -32.58
CA ALA A 73 -24.92 -14.40 -33.26
C ALA A 73 -25.42 -15.72 -32.64
N GLY A 74 -26.37 -15.65 -31.70
CA GLY A 74 -26.93 -16.81 -30.99
C GLY A 74 -26.18 -17.16 -29.71
N GLY A 75 -25.31 -16.28 -29.23
CA GLY A 75 -24.65 -16.41 -27.94
C GLY A 75 -25.57 -15.97 -26.80
N TYR A 76 -25.16 -16.26 -25.57
CA TYR A 76 -25.85 -15.76 -24.37
C TYR A 76 -24.85 -15.45 -23.26
N MET A 77 -25.29 -14.60 -22.32
CA MET A 77 -24.55 -14.35 -21.08
C MET A 77 -25.10 -15.22 -19.96
N THR A 78 -24.21 -15.76 -19.15
CA THR A 78 -24.55 -16.49 -17.93
C THR A 78 -24.45 -15.58 -16.72
N ARG A 79 -24.80 -16.12 -15.55
CA ARG A 79 -24.55 -15.47 -14.25
C ARG A 79 -23.08 -15.06 -14.04
N GLU A 80 -22.13 -15.70 -14.71
CA GLU A 80 -20.71 -15.40 -14.59
C GLU A 80 -20.35 -14.01 -15.14
N ALA A 81 -21.17 -13.43 -16.04
CA ALA A 81 -20.99 -12.06 -16.53
C ALA A 81 -21.50 -10.96 -15.57
N LEU A 82 -22.30 -11.30 -14.55
CA LEU A 82 -23.12 -10.29 -13.85
C LEU A 82 -22.34 -9.54 -12.77
N ASP A 83 -21.72 -10.29 -11.86
CA ASP A 83 -20.93 -9.76 -10.75
C ASP A 83 -19.89 -10.81 -10.39
N TRP A 84 -18.62 -10.50 -10.62
CA TRP A 84 -17.53 -11.41 -10.34
C TRP A 84 -17.47 -11.80 -8.85
N ARG A 85 -18.00 -10.96 -7.94
CA ARG A 85 -18.02 -11.18 -6.48
C ARG A 85 -18.84 -12.40 -6.08
N HIS A 86 -19.73 -12.88 -6.95
CA HIS A 86 -20.65 -13.99 -6.67
C HIS A 86 -20.22 -15.32 -7.30
N ARG A 87 -19.03 -15.34 -7.91
CA ARG A 87 -18.43 -16.54 -8.47
C ARG A 87 -17.83 -17.40 -7.37
N GLU A 88 -18.05 -18.70 -7.46
CA GLU A 88 -17.49 -19.65 -6.50
C GLU A 88 -15.97 -19.74 -6.69
N ASN A 89 -15.21 -19.67 -5.58
CA ASN A 89 -13.75 -19.81 -5.56
C ASN A 89 -12.94 -18.71 -6.28
N VAL A 90 -13.56 -17.58 -6.65
CA VAL A 90 -12.83 -16.43 -7.20
C VAL A 90 -12.38 -15.53 -6.05
N PHE A 91 -11.17 -15.78 -5.57
CA PHE A 91 -10.42 -14.78 -4.83
C PHE A 91 -9.94 -13.75 -5.85
N ASN A 92 -10.33 -12.48 -5.72
CA ASN A 92 -9.71 -11.43 -6.52
C ASN A 92 -8.48 -10.93 -5.76
N PRO A 93 -7.27 -11.36 -6.14
CA PRO A 93 -6.05 -10.93 -5.47
C PRO A 93 -5.89 -9.42 -5.50
N SER A 94 -6.47 -8.71 -6.46
CA SER A 94 -6.33 -7.24 -6.58
C SER A 94 -6.87 -6.46 -5.37
N TYR A 95 -7.81 -7.04 -4.61
CA TYR A 95 -8.37 -6.44 -3.38
C TYR A 95 -7.48 -6.61 -2.15
N TYR A 96 -6.71 -7.70 -2.09
CA TYR A 96 -6.01 -8.12 -0.88
C TYR A 96 -4.50 -8.23 -1.07
N CYS A 97 -4.02 -8.22 -2.30
CA CYS A 97 -2.61 -8.08 -2.58
C CYS A 97 -2.24 -6.64 -2.29
N SER A 98 -1.54 -6.45 -1.17
CA SER A 98 -0.53 -5.42 -1.12
C SER A 98 0.26 -5.51 -2.43
N GLY A 99 0.53 -4.37 -3.08
CA GLY A 99 1.42 -4.35 -4.24
C GLY A 99 2.71 -5.11 -3.90
N TRP A 100 3.47 -5.54 -4.92
CA TRP A 100 4.69 -6.34 -4.71
C TRP A 100 5.71 -5.73 -3.71
N CYS A 101 5.58 -4.45 -3.40
CA CYS A 101 6.35 -3.73 -2.38
C CYS A 101 5.80 -3.79 -0.94
N GLY A 102 4.76 -4.58 -0.68
CA GLY A 102 4.13 -4.70 0.64
C GLY A 102 3.25 -3.50 1.03
N ARG A 103 3.04 -2.55 0.13
CA ARG A 103 2.13 -1.41 0.33
C ARG A 103 0.71 -1.73 -0.10
N ARG A 104 -0.24 -1.10 0.56
CA ARG A 104 -1.69 -1.20 0.31
C ARG A 104 -2.09 -0.71 -1.09
N ASN A 105 -2.98 -1.40 -1.79
CA ASN A 105 -3.54 -0.93 -3.06
C ASN A 105 -4.59 0.18 -2.81
N ASP A 106 -4.55 1.30 -3.54
CA ASP A 106 -5.46 2.44 -3.42
C ASP A 106 -6.46 2.56 -4.59
N GLU A 107 -6.50 1.58 -5.48
CA GLU A 107 -7.46 1.57 -6.58
C GLU A 107 -8.86 1.17 -6.07
N LEU A 108 -9.80 2.12 -6.08
CA LEU A 108 -11.22 1.78 -5.95
C LEU A 108 -11.65 0.99 -7.17
N PHE A 109 -11.96 -0.28 -6.94
CA PHE A 109 -12.48 -1.14 -7.99
C PHE A 109 -13.96 -0.80 -8.23
N GLU A 110 -14.22 0.06 -9.22
CA GLU A 110 -15.57 0.15 -9.78
C GLU A 110 -15.83 -1.10 -10.64
N ASP A 111 -16.68 -2.01 -10.17
CA ASP A 111 -17.20 -3.06 -11.04
C ASP A 111 -18.18 -2.41 -12.05
N PHE A 112 -17.89 -2.48 -13.36
CA PHE A 112 -18.79 -1.92 -14.38
C PHE A 112 -19.76 -2.94 -14.96
N SER A 113 -19.67 -4.22 -14.58
CA SER A 113 -20.44 -5.32 -15.19
C SER A 113 -21.93 -5.01 -15.25
N PHE A 114 -22.54 -4.60 -14.13
CA PHE A 114 -23.96 -4.20 -14.10
C PHE A 114 -24.30 -2.96 -14.93
N ARG A 115 -23.40 -1.96 -15.01
CA ARG A 115 -23.61 -0.78 -15.87
C ARG A 115 -23.64 -1.21 -17.34
N LEU A 116 -22.75 -2.13 -17.73
CA LEU A 116 -22.72 -2.71 -19.08
C LEU A 116 -23.97 -3.54 -19.36
N ILE A 117 -24.42 -4.37 -18.41
CA ILE A 117 -25.63 -5.19 -18.53
C ILE A 117 -26.88 -4.33 -18.64
N TRP A 118 -27.02 -3.26 -17.85
CA TRP A 118 -28.14 -2.33 -18.00
C TRP A 118 -28.13 -1.66 -19.36
N ARG A 119 -26.97 -1.22 -19.87
CA ARG A 119 -26.88 -0.66 -21.24
C ARG A 119 -27.25 -1.68 -22.31
N LEU A 120 -26.75 -2.92 -22.19
CA LEU A 120 -27.10 -4.00 -23.11
C LEU A 120 -28.60 -4.31 -23.08
N ALA A 121 -29.19 -4.36 -21.88
CA ALA A 121 -30.62 -4.57 -21.66
C ALA A 121 -31.47 -3.47 -22.30
N ASP A 122 -31.09 -2.21 -22.10
CA ASP A 122 -31.77 -1.04 -22.66
C ASP A 122 -31.69 -1.03 -24.20
N GLU A 123 -30.54 -1.43 -24.76
CA GLU A 123 -30.30 -1.38 -26.20
C GLU A 123 -30.86 -2.56 -27.02
N LYS A 124 -30.97 -3.74 -26.41
CA LYS A 124 -31.19 -5.00 -27.13
C LYS A 124 -32.22 -5.93 -26.48
N GLY A 125 -32.71 -5.60 -25.29
CA GLY A 125 -33.53 -6.50 -24.48
C GLY A 125 -32.69 -7.56 -23.74
N LEU A 126 -33.38 -8.40 -22.96
CA LEU A 126 -32.76 -9.34 -22.01
C LEU A 126 -32.92 -10.81 -22.38
N GLN A 127 -33.41 -11.12 -23.58
CA GLN A 127 -33.77 -12.51 -23.95
C GLN A 127 -32.57 -13.46 -23.95
N ASP A 128 -31.36 -12.92 -24.14
CA ASP A 128 -30.11 -13.68 -24.24
C ASP A 128 -29.22 -13.54 -22.98
N ILE A 129 -29.79 -13.09 -21.86
CA ILE A 129 -29.09 -13.04 -20.56
C ILE A 129 -29.78 -14.00 -19.60
N ASP A 130 -29.08 -15.06 -19.21
CA ASP A 130 -29.52 -15.99 -18.17
C ASP A 130 -29.40 -15.32 -16.80
N LEU A 131 -30.48 -14.62 -16.40
CA LEU A 131 -30.56 -13.87 -15.15
C LEU A 131 -31.16 -14.72 -14.03
N PRO A 132 -30.42 -14.94 -12.93
CA PRO A 132 -30.96 -15.52 -11.69
C PRO A 132 -32.22 -14.78 -11.24
N GLU A 133 -33.22 -15.49 -10.68
CA GLU A 133 -34.48 -14.89 -10.24
C GLU A 133 -34.24 -13.69 -9.31
N GLU A 134 -33.25 -13.80 -8.43
CA GLU A 134 -32.85 -12.79 -7.45
C GLU A 134 -32.28 -11.52 -8.06
N LEU A 135 -31.75 -11.57 -9.29
CA LEU A 135 -31.21 -10.39 -9.97
C LEU A 135 -32.18 -9.74 -10.93
N GLN A 136 -33.26 -10.42 -11.31
CA GLN A 136 -34.27 -9.85 -12.20
C GLN A 136 -34.78 -8.49 -11.69
N PRO A 137 -35.16 -8.30 -10.40
CA PRO A 137 -35.62 -7.00 -9.96
C PRO A 137 -34.58 -5.89 -10.07
N LEU A 138 -33.30 -6.20 -9.84
CA LEU A 138 -32.20 -5.26 -9.99
C LEU A 138 -32.00 -4.85 -11.45
N VAL A 139 -32.02 -5.82 -12.37
CA VAL A 139 -31.85 -5.55 -13.81
C VAL A 139 -33.04 -4.75 -14.35
N TYR A 140 -34.27 -5.14 -14.00
CA TYR A 140 -35.49 -4.42 -14.40
C TYR A 140 -35.78 -3.16 -13.57
N LYS A 141 -34.99 -2.89 -12.52
CA LYS A 141 -35.24 -1.85 -11.49
C LYS A 141 -36.71 -1.83 -11.00
N SER A 142 -37.29 -3.02 -10.82
CA SER A 142 -38.73 -3.20 -10.56
C SER A 142 -39.03 -3.48 -9.09
N LYS A 143 -39.50 -2.45 -8.36
CA LYS A 143 -39.92 -2.59 -6.95
C LYS A 143 -41.03 -3.64 -6.78
N LYS A 144 -41.95 -3.74 -7.75
CA LYS A 144 -43.07 -4.70 -7.71
C LYS A 144 -42.56 -6.13 -7.78
N LEU A 145 -41.59 -6.40 -8.65
CA LEU A 145 -40.99 -7.73 -8.78
C LEU A 145 -40.23 -8.09 -7.50
N LEU A 146 -39.38 -7.18 -7.01
CA LEU A 146 -38.63 -7.37 -5.76
C LEU A 146 -39.56 -7.67 -4.58
N ALA A 147 -40.59 -6.84 -4.37
CA ALA A 147 -41.56 -7.05 -3.29
C ALA A 147 -42.32 -8.38 -3.44
N SER A 148 -42.58 -8.82 -4.68
CA SER A 148 -43.20 -10.13 -4.92
C SER A 148 -42.27 -11.28 -4.56
N GLN A 149 -40.98 -11.19 -4.86
CA GLN A 149 -39.99 -12.20 -4.53
C GLN A 149 -39.69 -12.25 -3.03
N LEU A 150 -39.60 -11.09 -2.37
CA LEU A 150 -39.48 -11.02 -0.91
C LEU A 150 -40.68 -11.69 -0.21
N ARG A 151 -41.91 -11.47 -0.69
CA ARG A 151 -43.11 -12.17 -0.17
C ARG A 151 -43.09 -13.67 -0.40
N LYS A 152 -42.38 -14.15 -1.43
CA LYS A 152 -42.19 -15.59 -1.69
C LYS A 152 -41.07 -16.20 -0.83
N GLY A 153 -40.33 -15.39 -0.06
CA GLY A 153 -39.20 -15.86 0.73
C GLY A 153 -37.93 -16.12 -0.08
N VAL A 154 -37.75 -15.45 -1.22
CA VAL A 154 -36.50 -15.51 -1.99
C VAL A 154 -35.37 -14.91 -1.16
N ASP A 155 -34.24 -15.61 -1.07
CA ASP A 155 -33.07 -15.17 -0.32
C ASP A 155 -32.16 -14.25 -1.16
N PHE A 156 -32.05 -12.98 -0.76
CA PHE A 156 -31.20 -12.00 -1.42
C PHE A 156 -29.82 -11.86 -0.79
N ASN A 157 -29.48 -12.62 0.26
CA ASN A 157 -28.17 -12.54 0.94
C ASN A 157 -27.01 -12.69 -0.05
N ARG A 158 -27.13 -13.64 -0.99
CA ARG A 158 -26.10 -13.83 -2.02
C ARG A 158 -25.89 -12.56 -2.86
N TRP A 159 -26.95 -11.84 -3.22
CA TRP A 159 -26.87 -10.76 -4.21
C TRP A 159 -26.97 -9.34 -3.63
N ILE A 160 -27.09 -9.18 -2.31
CA ILE A 160 -27.31 -7.85 -1.69
C ILE A 160 -26.24 -6.82 -2.06
N LYS A 161 -24.97 -7.24 -2.19
CA LYS A 161 -23.87 -6.37 -2.64
C LYS A 161 -24.15 -5.76 -4.02
N SER A 162 -24.81 -6.48 -4.92
CA SER A 162 -25.19 -5.99 -6.25
C SER A 162 -26.34 -4.95 -6.16
N TYR A 163 -27.25 -5.12 -5.21
CA TYR A 163 -28.37 -4.21 -4.97
C TYR A 163 -27.96 -2.84 -4.42
N THR A 164 -26.72 -2.68 -3.96
CA THR A 164 -26.16 -1.38 -3.55
C THR A 164 -26.11 -0.35 -4.68
N ARG A 165 -26.23 -0.78 -5.94
CA ARG A 165 -26.36 0.10 -7.10
C ARG A 165 -27.79 0.63 -7.31
N TRP A 166 -28.75 0.13 -6.56
CA TRP A 166 -30.17 0.47 -6.65
C TRP A 166 -30.76 0.68 -5.26
N ALA A 167 -30.48 1.85 -4.68
CA ALA A 167 -30.85 2.21 -3.30
C ALA A 167 -32.30 1.89 -2.90
N PRO A 168 -33.33 2.16 -3.73
CA PRO A 168 -34.70 1.79 -3.38
C PRO A 168 -34.95 0.27 -3.29
N GLY A 169 -34.20 -0.53 -4.07
CA GLY A 169 -34.23 -1.98 -3.97
C GLY A 169 -33.52 -2.47 -2.71
N LEU A 170 -32.33 -1.93 -2.42
CA LEU A 170 -31.60 -2.20 -1.19
C LEU A 170 -32.45 -1.92 0.06
N ALA A 171 -33.13 -0.77 0.12
CA ALA A 171 -34.01 -0.42 1.24
C ALA A 171 -35.12 -1.46 1.47
N LEU A 172 -35.76 -1.93 0.39
CA LEU A 172 -36.80 -2.97 0.47
C LEU A 172 -36.26 -4.30 0.99
N ILE A 173 -35.04 -4.66 0.59
CA ILE A 173 -34.35 -5.88 1.03
C ILE A 173 -33.99 -5.79 2.52
N LEU A 174 -33.41 -4.67 2.99
CA LEU A 174 -33.05 -4.50 4.39
C LEU A 174 -34.28 -4.51 5.33
N GLN A 175 -35.41 -3.99 4.85
CA GLN A 175 -36.68 -3.99 5.58
C GLN A 175 -37.28 -5.40 5.79
N SER A 176 -36.92 -6.40 4.97
CA SER A 176 -37.47 -7.76 5.09
C SER A 176 -36.76 -8.63 6.15
N SER A 177 -35.86 -8.04 6.95
CA SER A 177 -35.29 -8.57 8.19
C SER A 177 -34.77 -10.00 8.13
N HIS A 178 -33.55 -10.26 7.62
CA HIS A 178 -32.69 -11.44 7.94
C HIS A 178 -31.33 -11.42 7.19
N ILE A 179 -30.78 -10.24 6.88
CA ILE A 179 -29.68 -10.15 5.91
C ILE A 179 -28.39 -9.70 6.56
N SER A 180 -27.31 -10.41 6.25
CA SER A 180 -25.95 -9.97 6.61
C SER A 180 -25.60 -8.73 5.81
N THR A 181 -25.15 -7.69 6.50
CA THR A 181 -24.69 -6.42 5.93
C THR A 181 -23.18 -6.41 5.69
N GLU A 182 -22.50 -7.55 5.90
CA GLU A 182 -21.05 -7.65 5.79
C GLU A 182 -20.54 -7.35 4.36
N GLY A 183 -19.66 -6.35 4.25
CA GLY A 183 -19.13 -5.85 2.99
C GLY A 183 -20.17 -5.22 2.06
N VAL A 184 -21.40 -4.97 2.54
CA VAL A 184 -22.45 -4.30 1.74
C VAL A 184 -22.17 -2.80 1.66
N LEU A 185 -21.63 -2.19 2.72
CA LEU A 185 -21.22 -0.79 2.70
C LEU A 185 -20.03 -0.56 1.74
N THR A 186 -19.01 -1.43 1.80
CA THR A 186 -17.94 -1.51 0.80
C THR A 186 -18.49 -1.55 -0.62
N ALA A 187 -19.40 -2.47 -0.91
CA ALA A 187 -20.02 -2.58 -2.23
C ALA A 187 -20.81 -1.33 -2.65
N ALA A 188 -21.43 -0.61 -1.71
CA ALA A 188 -22.12 0.65 -1.98
C ALA A 188 -21.17 1.80 -2.31
N CYS A 189 -20.00 1.82 -1.67
CA CYS A 189 -18.91 2.75 -1.99
C CYS A 189 -18.35 2.46 -3.38
N GLU A 190 -18.01 1.20 -3.69
CA GLU A 190 -17.57 0.77 -5.02
C GLU A 190 -18.61 1.08 -6.12
N ALA A 191 -19.90 1.02 -5.79
CA ALA A 191 -20.98 1.40 -6.69
C ALA A 191 -21.09 2.92 -6.90
N ASN A 192 -20.37 3.72 -6.10
CA ASN A 192 -20.46 5.18 -5.99
C ASN A 192 -21.93 5.64 -5.83
N CYS A 193 -22.67 4.96 -4.94
CA CYS A 193 -24.10 5.19 -4.73
C CYS A 193 -24.36 5.83 -3.36
N GLU A 194 -24.36 7.16 -3.31
CA GLU A 194 -24.55 7.96 -2.09
C GLU A 194 -25.79 7.55 -1.27
N GLU A 195 -26.93 7.31 -1.94
CA GLU A 195 -28.18 6.96 -1.27
C GLU A 195 -28.10 5.57 -0.61
N SER A 196 -27.45 4.61 -1.25
CA SER A 196 -27.22 3.29 -0.65
C SER A 196 -26.29 3.36 0.55
N VAL A 197 -25.22 4.16 0.45
CA VAL A 197 -24.30 4.43 1.57
C VAL A 197 -25.07 5.04 2.75
N ARG A 198 -25.93 6.03 2.50
CA ARG A 198 -26.78 6.66 3.52
C ARG A 198 -27.72 5.65 4.19
N ILE A 199 -28.47 4.88 3.41
CA ILE A 199 -29.38 3.84 3.91
C ILE A 199 -28.64 2.85 4.82
N LEU A 200 -27.43 2.44 4.43
CA LEU A 200 -26.63 1.49 5.20
C LEU A 200 -26.10 2.11 6.49
N ILE A 201 -25.59 3.34 6.46
CA ILE A 201 -25.06 4.01 7.66
C ILE A 201 -26.15 4.23 8.70
N ASP A 202 -27.37 4.58 8.26
CA ASP A 202 -28.55 4.76 9.09
C ASP A 202 -29.10 3.43 9.66
N ASP A 203 -28.74 2.29 9.07
CA ASP A 203 -29.05 0.96 9.59
C ASP A 203 -28.03 0.58 10.68
N TYR A 204 -28.51 0.42 11.92
CA TYR A 204 -27.68 -0.01 13.04
C TYR A 204 -27.04 -1.38 12.82
N LYS A 205 -27.55 -2.23 11.91
CA LYS A 205 -26.93 -3.52 11.59
C LYS A 205 -25.73 -3.38 10.68
N CYS A 206 -25.58 -2.26 9.98
CA CYS A 206 -24.43 -2.04 9.14
C CYS A 206 -23.20 -1.80 10.03
N PHE A 207 -22.09 -2.47 9.72
CA PHE A 207 -20.81 -2.29 10.36
C PHE A 207 -19.98 -1.25 9.59
N ILE A 208 -19.26 -0.38 10.30
CA ILE A 208 -18.28 0.54 9.71
C ILE A 208 -16.95 0.22 10.39
N GLY A 209 -16.16 -0.65 9.77
CA GLY A 209 -14.86 -1.09 10.26
C GLY A 209 -13.69 -0.43 9.57
N ASN A 210 -12.53 -1.04 9.75
CA ASN A 210 -11.28 -0.65 9.10
C ASN A 210 -11.41 -0.71 7.57
N GLU A 211 -12.04 -1.74 6.99
CA GLU A 211 -12.21 -1.90 5.53
C GLU A 211 -13.10 -0.83 4.90
N GLU A 212 -14.25 -0.53 5.50
CA GLU A 212 -15.14 0.52 4.97
C GLU A 212 -14.48 1.91 5.11
N PHE A 213 -13.76 2.12 6.21
CA PHE A 213 -13.04 3.37 6.45
C PHE A 213 -11.82 3.52 5.52
N GLU A 214 -11.12 2.40 5.28
CA GLU A 214 -10.10 2.25 4.26
C GLU A 214 -10.61 2.75 2.90
N ILE A 215 -11.78 2.28 2.47
CA ILE A 215 -12.36 2.66 1.18
C ILE A 215 -12.68 4.15 1.13
N ALA A 216 -13.27 4.68 2.21
CA ALA A 216 -13.53 6.11 2.32
C ALA A 216 -12.26 6.95 2.15
N SER A 217 -11.09 6.42 2.55
CA SER A 217 -9.84 7.17 2.51
C SER A 217 -9.38 7.52 1.10
N PHE A 218 -9.68 6.67 0.12
CA PHE A 218 -9.30 6.88 -1.29
C PHE A 218 -10.51 7.09 -2.19
N HIS A 219 -11.72 7.22 -1.62
CA HIS A 219 -12.94 7.38 -2.40
C HIS A 219 -12.99 8.75 -3.11
N PRO A 220 -13.29 8.81 -4.42
CA PRO A 220 -13.27 10.07 -5.17
C PRO A 220 -14.47 10.98 -4.89
N ASN A 221 -15.59 10.43 -4.43
CA ASN A 221 -16.79 11.20 -4.09
C ASN A 221 -16.73 11.72 -2.63
N PRO A 222 -16.59 13.04 -2.40
CA PRO A 222 -16.48 13.60 -1.06
C PRO A 222 -17.74 13.41 -0.21
N THR A 223 -18.92 13.33 -0.82
CA THR A 223 -20.18 13.10 -0.10
C THR A 223 -20.19 11.72 0.56
N ILE A 224 -19.70 10.69 -0.14
CA ILE A 224 -19.59 9.33 0.40
C ILE A 224 -18.56 9.30 1.54
N VAL A 225 -17.42 9.98 1.38
CA VAL A 225 -16.42 10.14 2.45
C VAL A 225 -17.06 10.77 3.68
N ASP A 226 -17.78 11.88 3.51
CA ASP A 226 -18.44 12.58 4.62
C ASP A 226 -19.48 11.71 5.33
N LEU A 227 -20.29 10.95 4.58
CA LEU A 227 -21.27 10.04 5.17
C LEU A 227 -20.57 9.01 6.08
N ILE A 228 -19.55 8.31 5.56
CA ILE A 228 -18.85 7.24 6.29
C ILE A 228 -18.15 7.80 7.53
N VAL A 229 -17.43 8.91 7.37
CA VAL A 229 -16.65 9.52 8.45
C VAL A 229 -17.54 10.02 9.58
N ASN A 230 -18.62 10.73 9.25
CA ASN A 230 -19.56 11.21 10.26
C ASN A 230 -20.29 10.06 10.95
N GLY A 231 -20.72 9.05 10.19
CA GLY A 231 -21.33 7.84 10.74
C GLY A 231 -20.40 7.09 11.69
N PHE A 232 -19.12 6.98 11.34
CA PHE A 232 -18.09 6.38 12.18
C PHE A 232 -17.83 7.19 13.46
N ILE A 233 -17.66 8.51 13.35
CA ILE A 233 -17.47 9.43 14.49
C ILE A 233 -18.66 9.32 15.47
N ASP A 234 -19.91 9.31 14.97
CA ASP A 234 -21.09 9.20 15.80
C ASP A 234 -21.12 7.89 16.59
N ARG A 235 -20.84 6.76 15.93
CA ARG A 235 -20.76 5.45 16.59
C ARG A 235 -19.68 5.42 17.66
N ARG A 236 -18.52 6.00 17.38
CA ARG A 236 -17.42 6.11 18.35
C ARG A 236 -17.77 6.98 19.56
N LYS A 237 -18.49 8.09 19.37
CA LYS A 237 -19.06 8.91 20.46
C LYS A 237 -20.05 8.13 21.32
N ARG A 238 -20.94 7.35 20.68
CA ARG A 238 -21.91 6.51 21.38
C ARG A 238 -21.23 5.41 22.20
N LEU A 239 -20.23 4.73 21.62
CA LEU A 239 -19.43 3.72 22.33
C LEU A 239 -18.69 4.33 23.54
N GLN A 240 -18.06 5.49 23.35
CA GLN A 240 -17.42 6.24 24.44
C GLN A 240 -18.42 6.62 25.55
N THR A 241 -19.60 7.11 25.20
CA THR A 241 -20.65 7.45 26.18
C THR A 241 -21.09 6.24 27.00
N LEU A 242 -21.24 5.07 26.35
CA LEU A 242 -21.55 3.83 27.06
C LEU A 242 -20.39 3.38 27.96
N ALA A 243 -19.16 3.55 27.51
CA ALA A 243 -17.97 3.24 28.30
C ALA A 243 -17.95 4.05 29.59
N GLU A 244 -18.17 5.36 29.52
CA GLU A 244 -18.23 6.26 30.67
C GLU A 244 -19.38 5.91 31.63
N ALA A 245 -20.52 5.47 31.11
CA ALA A 245 -21.68 5.13 31.93
C ALA A 245 -21.57 3.78 32.65
N HIS A 246 -20.87 2.81 32.05
CA HIS A 246 -20.92 1.40 32.50
C HIS A 246 -19.58 0.82 32.96
N LEU A 247 -18.44 1.40 32.57
CA LEU A 247 -17.12 0.89 32.99
C LEU A 247 -16.67 1.54 34.32
N PRO A 248 -16.03 0.79 35.23
CA PRO A 248 -15.44 1.37 36.43
C PRO A 248 -14.35 2.38 36.08
N SER A 249 -14.25 3.48 36.85
CA SER A 249 -13.27 4.56 36.59
C SER A 249 -11.84 4.06 36.44
N ARG A 250 -11.41 3.07 37.24
CA ARG A 250 -10.07 2.47 37.13
C ARG A 250 -9.80 1.81 35.76
N VAL A 251 -10.82 1.19 35.16
CA VAL A 251 -10.72 0.56 33.84
C VAL A 251 -10.76 1.65 32.77
N ALA A 252 -11.65 2.62 32.92
CA ALA A 252 -11.77 3.79 32.07
C ALA A 252 -10.44 4.58 31.96
N ASP A 253 -9.77 4.80 33.10
CA ASP A 253 -8.46 5.48 33.17
C ASP A 253 -7.37 4.69 32.45
N LYS A 254 -7.35 3.35 32.59
CA LYS A 254 -6.37 2.48 31.94
C LYS A 254 -6.51 2.49 30.42
N LEU A 255 -7.73 2.59 29.92
CA LEU A 255 -8.05 2.61 28.49
C LEU A 255 -8.02 4.03 27.90
N ASN A 256 -7.57 5.02 28.68
CA ASN A 256 -7.52 6.42 28.31
C ASN A 256 -8.86 6.96 27.78
N THR A 257 -9.98 6.49 28.35
CA THR A 257 -11.34 6.89 27.94
C THR A 257 -11.70 8.29 28.49
N GLN A 258 -10.97 9.31 28.04
CA GLN A 258 -11.23 10.69 28.42
C GLN A 258 -12.38 11.26 27.58
N SER A 259 -13.30 12.02 28.20
CA SER A 259 -14.52 12.50 27.54
C SER A 259 -14.32 13.40 26.31
N HIS A 260 -13.09 13.88 26.08
CA HIS A 260 -12.74 14.74 24.95
C HIS A 260 -11.86 14.05 23.90
N ILE A 261 -11.52 12.77 24.12
CA ILE A 261 -10.70 11.95 23.22
C ILE A 261 -11.53 10.75 22.81
N LEU A 262 -11.80 10.61 21.50
CA LEU A 262 -12.50 9.43 21.00
C LEU A 262 -11.59 8.21 20.99
N LEU A 263 -12.18 7.07 21.35
CA LEU A 263 -11.53 5.76 21.33
C LEU A 263 -10.96 5.44 19.95
N ASN A 264 -9.67 5.14 19.90
CA ASN A 264 -9.00 4.72 18.68
C ASN A 264 -8.72 3.21 18.74
N PHE A 265 -7.49 2.77 18.99
CA PHE A 265 -7.11 1.35 19.04
C PHE A 265 -7.82 0.59 20.16
N HIS A 266 -7.97 1.20 21.34
CA HIS A 266 -8.68 0.60 22.48
C HIS A 266 -10.20 0.44 22.32
N ALA A 267 -10.80 0.90 21.22
CA ALA A 267 -12.25 0.80 21.03
C ALA A 267 -12.78 -0.64 21.08
N TYR A 268 -12.01 -1.60 20.54
CA TYR A 268 -12.35 -3.02 20.59
C TYR A 268 -12.34 -3.58 22.02
N GLU A 269 -11.36 -3.19 22.83
CA GLU A 269 -11.27 -3.62 24.23
C GLU A 269 -12.44 -3.05 25.05
N VAL A 270 -12.76 -1.76 24.85
CA VAL A 270 -13.94 -1.12 25.45
C VAL A 270 -15.23 -1.84 25.05
N TYR A 271 -15.42 -2.14 23.76
CA TYR A 271 -16.57 -2.90 23.27
C TYR A 271 -16.69 -4.26 23.97
N THR A 272 -15.59 -5.01 24.04
CA THR A 272 -15.55 -6.34 24.65
C THR A 272 -15.88 -6.29 26.15
N LEU A 273 -15.43 -5.26 26.86
CA LEU A 273 -15.74 -5.06 28.26
C LEU A 273 -17.20 -4.69 28.47
N LEU A 274 -17.74 -3.78 27.66
CA LEU A 274 -19.16 -3.40 27.71
C LEU A 274 -20.09 -4.58 27.42
N GLN A 275 -19.70 -5.46 26.50
CA GLN A 275 -20.48 -6.66 26.17
C GLN A 275 -20.69 -7.56 27.39
N ARG A 276 -19.71 -7.61 28.30
CA ARG A 276 -19.78 -8.37 29.57
C ARG A 276 -20.69 -7.72 30.61
N THR A 277 -20.96 -6.42 30.48
CA THR A 277 -21.83 -5.65 31.41
C THR A 277 -23.30 -5.66 31.01
N SER A 278 -23.69 -6.40 29.96
CA SER A 278 -25.04 -6.42 29.41
C SER A 278 -25.55 -5.05 28.91
N ALA A 279 -24.63 -4.15 28.55
CA ALA A 279 -24.98 -2.90 27.89
C ALA A 279 -25.58 -3.15 26.49
N ASN A 280 -26.51 -2.29 26.05
CA ASN A 280 -27.02 -2.36 24.68
C ASN A 280 -25.97 -1.83 23.70
N LEU A 281 -25.37 -2.72 22.90
CA LEU A 281 -24.32 -2.42 21.92
C LEU A 281 -24.83 -2.43 20.47
N GLU A 282 -26.13 -2.28 20.27
CA GLU A 282 -26.75 -2.28 18.95
C GLU A 282 -26.14 -1.19 18.04
N GLY A 283 -25.52 -1.66 16.94
CA GLY A 283 -24.82 -0.83 15.96
C GLY A 283 -23.46 -0.28 16.36
N LEU A 284 -22.86 -0.83 17.41
CA LEU A 284 -21.54 -0.45 17.92
C LEU A 284 -20.52 -1.59 17.84
N LEU A 285 -20.76 -2.59 16.98
CA LEU A 285 -19.90 -3.76 16.83
C LEU A 285 -18.46 -3.35 16.52
N GLU A 286 -17.50 -3.87 17.29
CA GLU A 286 -16.07 -3.83 17.00
C GLU A 286 -15.54 -5.26 16.86
N ARG A 287 -14.86 -5.56 15.75
CA ARG A 287 -14.44 -6.94 15.43
C ARG A 287 -13.03 -7.27 15.92
N HIS A 288 -12.12 -6.32 15.84
CA HIS A 288 -10.72 -6.44 16.23
C HIS A 288 -10.17 -5.05 16.57
N PRO A 289 -9.01 -4.95 17.24
CA PRO A 289 -8.36 -3.66 17.45
C PRO A 289 -7.72 -3.14 16.15
N TRP A 290 -7.72 -1.82 15.94
CA TRP A 290 -7.10 -1.13 14.80
C TRP A 290 -7.05 0.38 15.05
N SER A 291 -6.10 1.09 14.44
CA SER A 291 -6.02 2.57 14.54
C SER A 291 -6.60 3.24 13.30
N VAL A 292 -7.41 4.27 13.51
CA VAL A 292 -8.09 5.05 12.46
C VAL A 292 -7.08 5.74 11.53
N PHE A 293 -5.94 6.16 12.09
CA PHE A 293 -4.87 6.83 11.34
C PHE A 293 -4.03 5.87 10.49
N ASP A 294 -4.18 4.56 10.67
CA ASP A 294 -3.63 3.58 9.73
C ASP A 294 -4.48 3.49 8.46
N CYS A 295 -5.79 3.68 8.61
CA CYS A 295 -6.74 3.48 7.52
C CYS A 295 -6.91 4.70 6.61
N ILE A 296 -6.47 5.90 7.02
CA ILE A 296 -6.58 7.14 6.21
C ILE A 296 -5.76 7.12 4.91
N GLY A 297 -4.89 6.13 4.71
CA GLY A 297 -4.02 6.05 3.53
C GLY A 297 -3.16 7.32 3.43
N VAL A 298 -3.36 8.10 2.36
CA VAL A 298 -2.68 9.38 2.09
C VAL A 298 -3.60 10.60 2.20
N ASN A 299 -4.83 10.42 2.67
CA ASN A 299 -5.85 11.46 2.70
C ASN A 299 -5.74 12.31 3.97
N ILE A 300 -4.96 13.39 3.89
CA ILE A 300 -4.71 14.29 5.03
C ILE A 300 -5.96 15.09 5.41
N ASP A 301 -6.81 15.43 4.45
CA ASP A 301 -8.08 16.10 4.73
C ASP A 301 -8.99 15.22 5.60
N LEU A 302 -9.03 13.92 5.32
CA LEU A 302 -9.72 12.94 6.14
C LEU A 302 -9.11 12.84 7.55
N ALA A 303 -7.78 12.85 7.64
CA ALA A 303 -7.07 12.86 8.93
C ALA A 303 -7.46 14.07 9.78
N ASP A 304 -7.53 15.27 9.19
CA ASP A 304 -7.99 16.48 9.87
C ASP A 304 -9.46 16.41 10.25
N ARG A 305 -10.34 15.77 9.46
CA ARG A 305 -11.75 15.54 9.85
C ARG A 305 -11.85 14.63 11.06
N LEU A 306 -11.11 13.51 11.08
CA LEU A 306 -11.05 12.62 12.25
C LEU A 306 -10.51 13.33 13.47
N TRP A 307 -9.42 14.09 13.30
CA TRP A 307 -8.89 14.93 14.35
C TRP A 307 -9.99 15.88 14.84
N ASN A 308 -10.59 16.70 13.99
CA ASN A 308 -11.66 17.61 14.44
C ASN A 308 -12.87 16.88 15.06
N GLY A 309 -13.12 15.61 14.68
CA GLY A 309 -14.14 14.74 15.27
C GLY A 309 -13.88 14.28 16.70
N GLY A 310 -12.62 14.28 17.15
CA GLY A 310 -12.20 13.98 18.52
C GLY A 310 -11.13 12.90 18.66
N PHE A 311 -10.65 12.30 17.57
CA PHE A 311 -9.51 11.37 17.63
C PHE A 311 -8.22 12.16 17.86
N ARG A 312 -7.59 12.02 19.04
CA ARG A 312 -6.40 12.79 19.43
C ARG A 312 -5.13 11.97 19.55
N ASP A 313 -5.24 10.65 19.61
CA ASP A 313 -4.11 9.79 19.93
C ASP A 313 -3.46 9.24 18.65
N VAL A 314 -2.39 9.89 18.19
CA VAL A 314 -1.60 9.45 17.03
C VAL A 314 -0.43 8.53 17.41
N ASP A 315 -0.11 8.46 18.71
CA ASP A 315 0.97 7.65 19.30
C ASP A 315 0.47 6.43 20.06
N GLU A 316 -0.84 6.16 19.97
CA GLU A 316 -1.39 4.93 20.51
C GLU A 316 -0.68 3.73 19.87
N VAL A 317 -0.22 2.83 20.72
CA VAL A 317 0.51 1.64 20.31
C VAL A 317 -0.42 0.46 20.15
N ASP A 318 -0.15 -0.36 19.14
CA ASP A 318 -0.82 -1.64 18.99
C ASP A 318 -0.24 -2.73 19.90
N ASN A 319 -0.68 -3.98 19.69
CA ASN A 319 -0.21 -5.12 20.47
C ASN A 319 1.28 -5.45 20.23
N ASP A 320 1.86 -4.94 19.14
CA ASP A 320 3.27 -5.12 18.76
C ASP A 320 4.12 -3.88 19.15
N ASN A 321 3.57 -3.00 19.98
CA ASN A 321 4.17 -1.73 20.41
C ASN A 321 4.46 -0.78 19.25
N GLU A 322 3.63 -0.81 18.20
CA GLU A 322 3.77 0.05 17.02
C GLU A 322 2.81 1.22 17.04
N THR A 323 3.32 2.41 16.76
CA THR A 323 2.50 3.58 16.48
C THR A 323 2.12 3.65 15.00
N CYS A 324 1.27 4.60 14.63
CA CYS A 324 0.98 4.85 13.22
C CYS A 324 2.25 5.26 12.44
N LEU A 325 3.16 5.99 13.09
CA LEU A 325 4.41 6.46 12.47
C LEU A 325 5.40 5.30 12.23
N THR A 326 5.50 4.33 13.14
CA THR A 326 6.34 3.13 12.90
C THR A 326 5.74 2.22 11.83
N ARG A 327 4.42 2.22 11.63
CA ARG A 327 3.75 1.47 10.55
C ARG A 327 3.51 2.27 9.28
N ILE A 328 4.19 3.41 9.11
CA ILE A 328 3.91 4.31 7.98
C ILE A 328 4.11 3.64 6.62
N TRP A 329 5.04 2.68 6.49
CA TRP A 329 5.25 1.95 5.24
C TRP A 329 4.05 1.09 4.84
N SER A 330 3.57 0.23 5.75
CA SER A 330 2.50 -0.74 5.47
C SER A 330 1.13 -0.07 5.39
N THR A 331 0.92 1.03 6.13
CA THR A 331 -0.36 1.76 6.18
C THR A 331 -0.49 2.85 5.12
N THR A 332 0.56 3.13 4.35
CA THR A 332 0.54 4.14 3.29
C THR A 332 0.55 3.47 1.92
N PRO A 333 -0.46 3.69 1.07
CA PRO A 333 -0.45 3.14 -0.29
C PRO A 333 0.71 3.70 -1.14
N PRO A 334 1.03 3.08 -2.29
CA PRO A 334 2.01 3.60 -3.24
C PRO A 334 1.74 5.05 -3.61
N CYS A 335 2.60 5.95 -3.15
CA CYS A 335 2.45 7.38 -3.35
C CYS A 335 3.78 8.04 -3.70
N SER A 336 3.72 9.33 -4.05
CA SER A 336 4.93 10.13 -4.27
C SER A 336 5.64 10.42 -2.94
N LEU A 337 6.94 10.73 -3.01
CA LEU A 337 7.73 11.12 -1.83
C LEU A 337 7.09 12.27 -1.03
N GLU A 338 6.60 13.30 -1.72
CA GLU A 338 5.95 14.45 -1.07
C GLU A 338 4.74 14.01 -0.25
N VAL A 339 3.92 13.11 -0.79
CA VAL A 339 2.70 12.64 -0.13
C VAL A 339 3.03 11.82 1.13
N LEU A 340 4.04 10.95 1.07
CA LEU A 340 4.52 10.22 2.25
C LEU A 340 5.02 11.18 3.34
N LEU A 341 5.85 12.17 2.96
CA LEU A 341 6.40 13.14 3.89
C LEU A 341 5.31 14.05 4.48
N GLN A 342 4.28 14.42 3.70
CA GLN A 342 3.13 15.18 4.20
C GLN A 342 2.35 14.39 5.27
N LYS A 343 2.11 13.09 5.06
CA LYS A 343 1.48 12.23 6.06
C LYS A 343 2.30 12.14 7.35
N ALA A 344 3.60 11.86 7.21
CA ALA A 344 4.51 11.78 8.35
C ALA A 344 4.56 13.11 9.12
N HIS A 345 4.71 14.22 8.40
CA HIS A 345 4.70 15.56 8.98
C HIS A 345 3.38 15.86 9.68
N TRP A 346 2.24 15.47 9.11
CA TRP A 346 0.94 15.63 9.74
C TRP A 346 0.88 14.90 11.08
N LEU A 347 1.26 13.62 11.13
CA LEU A 347 1.31 12.83 12.37
C LEU A 347 2.19 13.49 13.44
N ILE A 348 3.41 13.90 13.05
CA ILE A 348 4.36 14.59 13.95
C ILE A 348 3.77 15.91 14.45
N SER A 349 3.12 16.68 13.58
CA SER A 349 2.48 17.95 13.96
C SER A 349 1.30 17.78 14.94
N LYS A 350 0.72 16.57 14.99
CA LYS A 350 -0.32 16.20 15.95
C LYS A 350 0.23 15.56 17.24
N GLY A 351 1.55 15.47 17.36
CA GLY A 351 2.23 15.02 18.58
C GLY A 351 2.92 13.67 18.47
N ALA A 352 2.97 13.05 17.28
CA ALA A 352 3.61 11.75 17.15
C ALA A 352 5.10 11.77 17.50
N ASP A 353 5.54 10.87 18.39
CA ASP A 353 6.91 10.76 18.85
C ASP A 353 7.79 10.06 17.80
N VAL A 354 8.62 10.85 17.13
CA VAL A 354 9.61 10.36 16.17
C VAL A 354 10.68 9.46 16.80
N HIS A 355 10.84 9.51 18.13
CA HIS A 355 11.80 8.70 18.86
C HIS A 355 11.16 7.49 19.55
N HIS A 356 9.85 7.27 19.39
CA HIS A 356 9.20 6.04 19.85
C HIS A 356 9.92 4.82 19.31
N ARG A 357 10.25 3.87 20.19
CA ARG A 357 11.02 2.68 19.84
C ARG A 357 10.15 1.43 19.80
N LYS A 358 10.13 0.75 18.66
CA LYS A 358 9.66 -0.64 18.54
C LYS A 358 10.89 -1.55 18.54
N SER A 359 11.03 -2.38 19.58
CA SER A 359 12.26 -3.16 19.80
C SER A 359 13.50 -2.25 19.85
N SER A 360 14.26 -2.16 18.76
CA SER A 360 15.45 -1.33 18.59
C SER A 360 15.25 -0.16 17.61
N GLU A 361 14.19 -0.14 16.80
CA GLU A 361 13.97 0.86 15.76
C GLU A 361 13.22 2.08 16.31
N SER A 362 13.74 3.28 16.08
CA SER A 362 12.94 4.50 16.29
C SER A 362 11.96 4.71 15.13
N ALA A 363 10.84 5.38 15.39
CA ALA A 363 9.89 5.76 14.33
C ALA A 363 10.56 6.60 13.23
N LEU A 364 11.54 7.44 13.58
CA LEU A 364 12.34 8.22 12.63
C LEU A 364 13.23 7.32 11.75
N TYR A 365 13.77 6.23 12.29
CA TYR A 365 14.48 5.22 11.50
C TYR A 365 13.56 4.56 10.46
N VAL A 366 12.38 4.12 10.89
CA VAL A 366 11.41 3.48 9.99
C VAL A 366 10.91 4.46 8.93
N LEU A 367 10.69 5.72 9.29
CA LEU A 367 10.37 6.78 8.34
C LEU A 367 11.49 7.00 7.33
N GLY A 368 12.75 7.05 7.78
CA GLY A 368 13.91 7.12 6.90
C GLY A 368 13.92 5.97 5.91
N ASN A 369 13.77 4.74 6.39
CA ASN A 369 13.67 3.54 5.57
C ASN A 369 12.55 3.64 4.53
N SER A 370 11.36 4.06 4.95
CA SER A 370 10.20 4.27 4.08
C SER A 370 10.48 5.28 2.96
N VAL A 371 11.15 6.40 3.27
CA VAL A 371 11.57 7.40 2.28
C VAL A 371 12.56 6.82 1.28
N GLY A 372 13.54 6.06 1.74
CA GLY A 372 14.49 5.36 0.88
C GLY A 372 13.80 4.39 -0.09
N GLN A 373 12.85 3.60 0.42
CA GLN A 373 12.11 2.65 -0.40
C GLN A 373 11.20 3.35 -1.44
N VAL A 374 10.57 4.48 -1.13
CA VAL A 374 9.84 5.29 -2.14
C VAL A 374 10.76 5.67 -3.29
N LEU A 375 11.95 6.18 -2.99
CA LEU A 375 12.92 6.59 -4.01
C LEU A 375 13.42 5.41 -4.84
N TYR A 376 13.58 4.24 -4.21
CA TYR A 376 13.85 3.00 -4.92
C TYR A 376 12.69 2.65 -5.88
N GLU A 377 11.43 2.68 -5.45
CA GLU A 377 10.28 2.39 -6.32
C GLU A 377 10.14 3.40 -7.47
N MET A 378 10.31 4.69 -7.17
CA MET A 378 10.26 5.77 -8.17
C MET A 378 11.29 5.55 -9.27
N SER A 379 12.51 5.17 -8.90
CA SER A 379 13.57 4.92 -9.89
C SER A 379 13.34 3.65 -10.73
N GLU A 380 12.56 2.66 -10.27
CA GLU A 380 12.12 1.53 -11.12
C GLU A 380 11.12 1.99 -12.18
N LYS A 381 10.08 2.74 -11.77
CA LYS A 381 9.07 3.26 -12.68
C LYS A 381 9.69 4.21 -13.70
N GLU A 382 10.62 5.05 -13.24
CA GLU A 382 11.35 5.99 -14.09
C GLU A 382 12.39 5.32 -14.97
N LYS A 383 12.91 4.12 -14.70
CA LYS A 383 13.84 3.43 -15.63
C LYS A 383 13.22 3.19 -17.01
N TYR A 384 11.89 3.01 -17.06
CA TYR A 384 11.12 2.99 -18.30
C TYR A 384 11.11 4.36 -19.01
N ALA A 385 11.22 5.46 -18.27
CA ALA A 385 11.29 6.84 -18.76
C ALA A 385 12.73 7.37 -18.99
N LEU A 386 13.72 6.92 -18.21
CA LEU A 386 15.12 7.39 -18.19
C LEU A 386 15.91 6.92 -19.42
N LYS A 387 15.39 5.94 -20.16
CA LYS A 387 15.82 5.64 -21.53
C LYS A 387 15.76 6.88 -22.45
N CYS A 388 15.04 7.93 -22.03
CA CYS A 388 14.92 9.22 -22.70
C CYS A 388 15.77 10.35 -22.09
N GLY A 389 16.67 10.08 -21.12
CA GLY A 389 17.63 11.07 -20.61
C GLY A 389 17.06 12.14 -19.68
N LEU A 390 15.91 11.90 -19.04
CA LEU A 390 15.39 12.81 -18.00
C LEU A 390 16.16 12.63 -16.70
N GLU A 391 16.69 13.71 -16.14
CA GLU A 391 17.08 13.76 -14.73
C GLU A 391 15.88 13.39 -13.85
N ILE A 392 16.14 12.63 -12.77
CA ILE A 392 15.14 12.37 -11.72
C ILE A 392 14.78 13.71 -11.10
N LYS A 393 13.75 14.36 -11.63
CA LYS A 393 13.22 15.58 -11.04
C LYS A 393 12.44 15.16 -9.82
N ILE A 394 13.13 15.13 -8.67
CA ILE A 394 12.45 15.19 -7.39
C ILE A 394 11.52 16.40 -7.49
N ARG A 395 10.21 16.14 -7.55
CA ARG A 395 9.21 17.20 -7.60
C ARG A 395 9.49 18.17 -6.45
N PRO A 396 9.23 19.48 -6.63
CA PRO A 396 9.46 20.43 -5.56
C PRO A 396 8.71 19.96 -4.30
N LEU A 397 9.47 19.62 -3.27
CA LEU A 397 8.96 19.27 -1.94
C LEU A 397 8.45 20.55 -1.27
N SER A 398 7.42 20.45 -0.43
CA SER A 398 7.04 21.56 0.44
C SER A 398 8.13 21.86 1.47
N GLU A 399 8.12 23.06 2.07
CA GLU A 399 9.12 23.39 3.11
C GLU A 399 9.04 22.46 4.32
N ALA A 400 7.82 22.06 4.72
CA ALA A 400 7.61 21.07 5.78
C ALA A 400 8.25 19.71 5.45
N SER A 401 8.02 19.20 4.24
CA SER A 401 8.64 17.95 3.75
C SER A 401 10.16 18.06 3.66
N LYS A 402 10.69 19.21 3.23
CA LYS A 402 12.13 19.48 3.22
C LYS A 402 12.73 19.42 4.63
N THR A 403 12.12 20.11 5.60
CA THR A 403 12.56 20.10 6.99
C THR A 403 12.54 18.70 7.59
N LEU A 404 11.48 17.92 7.33
CA LEU A 404 11.38 16.54 7.81
C LEU A 404 12.45 15.64 7.17
N LEU A 405 12.65 15.75 5.85
CA LEU A 405 13.71 15.01 5.17
C LEU A 405 15.10 15.38 5.72
N THR A 406 15.36 16.66 5.97
CA THR A 406 16.61 17.06 6.61
C THR A 406 16.74 16.47 8.01
N THR A 407 15.66 16.46 8.80
CA THR A 407 15.64 15.86 10.14
C THR A 407 16.04 14.38 10.08
N ILE A 408 15.46 13.59 9.17
CA ILE A 408 15.81 12.18 8.94
C ILE A 408 17.32 12.02 8.63
N LEU A 409 17.92 12.93 7.87
CA LEU A 409 19.32 12.81 7.44
C LEU A 409 20.32 13.40 8.45
N SER A 410 19.86 14.26 9.35
CA SER A 410 20.70 14.94 10.36
C SER A 410 20.59 14.37 11.76
N ASP A 411 19.50 13.67 12.06
CA ASP A 411 19.28 13.10 13.37
C ASP A 411 20.28 11.96 13.62
N ASN A 412 21.01 12.08 14.73
CA ASN A 412 22.04 11.13 15.13
C ASN A 412 21.61 10.29 16.35
N THR A 413 20.29 10.12 16.56
CA THR A 413 19.81 9.07 17.45
C THR A 413 20.19 7.73 16.86
N ARG A 414 20.73 6.86 17.71
CA ARG A 414 21.22 5.54 17.32
C ARG A 414 20.58 4.46 18.17
N ASP A 415 20.37 3.32 17.55
CA ASP A 415 20.01 2.09 18.23
C ASP A 415 21.25 1.33 18.71
N ASP A 416 21.03 0.12 19.20
CA ASP A 416 22.08 -0.75 19.75
C ASP A 416 22.67 -1.71 18.69
N CYS A 417 22.52 -1.39 17.39
CA CYS A 417 23.07 -2.21 16.30
C CYS A 417 24.61 -2.14 16.26
N ASP A 418 25.25 -3.30 16.08
CA ASP A 418 26.71 -3.43 15.96
C ASP A 418 27.16 -3.81 14.54
N CYS A 419 26.36 -3.50 13.52
CA CYS A 419 26.72 -3.81 12.14
C CYS A 419 27.89 -2.94 11.65
N ALA A 420 28.83 -3.51 10.88
CA ALA A 420 29.97 -2.77 10.34
C ALA A 420 29.57 -1.61 9.40
N CYS A 421 28.34 -1.61 8.88
CA CYS A 421 27.78 -0.50 8.10
C CYS A 421 27.54 0.76 8.95
N SER A 422 27.33 0.62 10.27
CA SER A 422 27.19 1.72 11.23
C SER A 422 27.61 1.26 12.64
N PRO A 423 28.91 1.29 12.97
CA PRO A 423 29.49 0.66 14.18
C PRO A 423 29.17 1.40 15.50
N SER A 424 28.23 2.33 15.48
CA SER A 424 27.79 3.06 16.67
C SER A 424 26.28 2.98 16.84
N GLY A 425 25.63 2.01 16.18
CA GLY A 425 24.20 1.96 16.01
C GLY A 425 23.74 2.60 14.70
N CYS A 426 22.67 2.04 14.14
CA CYS A 426 22.03 2.58 12.96
C CYS A 426 21.27 3.85 13.31
N SER A 427 21.34 4.83 12.41
CA SER A 427 20.64 6.12 12.53
C SER A 427 19.48 6.20 11.53
N PRO A 428 18.61 7.21 11.63
CA PRO A 428 17.60 7.45 10.61
C PRO A 428 18.16 7.63 9.18
N LEU A 429 19.37 8.20 9.04
CA LEU A 429 20.11 8.23 7.79
C LEU A 429 20.47 6.81 7.30
N THR A 430 20.91 5.93 8.20
CA THR A 430 21.16 4.51 7.87
C THR A 430 19.87 3.81 7.45
N GLY A 431 18.74 4.12 8.10
CA GLY A 431 17.41 3.66 7.69
C GLY A 431 17.09 4.08 6.25
N PHE A 432 17.24 5.37 5.95
CA PHE A 432 17.08 5.91 4.59
C PHE A 432 17.94 5.20 3.56
N LEU A 433 19.22 4.99 3.85
CA LEU A 433 20.12 4.28 2.95
C LEU A 433 19.71 2.80 2.79
N SER A 434 19.34 2.13 3.88
CA SER A 434 18.83 0.74 3.84
C SER A 434 17.59 0.61 2.98
N GLY A 435 16.65 1.55 3.05
CA GLY A 435 15.46 1.56 2.19
C GLY A 435 15.80 1.81 0.72
N LEU A 436 16.71 2.76 0.45
CA LEU A 436 17.12 3.10 -0.92
C LEU A 436 17.91 1.96 -1.59
N PHE A 437 18.75 1.27 -0.83
CA PHE A 437 19.56 0.13 -1.25
C PHE A 437 18.95 -1.21 -0.81
N SER A 438 17.61 -1.28 -0.71
CA SER A 438 16.92 -2.51 -0.34
C SER A 438 17.34 -3.66 -1.28
N MET A 439 17.50 -4.87 -0.71
CA MET A 439 18.21 -6.03 -1.28
C MET A 439 17.56 -6.68 -2.53
N GLY A 440 16.75 -5.94 -3.28
CA GLY A 440 16.18 -6.39 -4.53
C GLY A 440 17.28 -6.64 -5.56
N ILE A 441 17.33 -7.87 -6.09
CA ILE A 441 18.29 -8.42 -7.07
C ILE A 441 18.29 -7.61 -8.40
N HIS A 442 17.41 -6.63 -8.56
CA HIS A 442 17.05 -6.06 -9.87
C HIS A 442 17.83 -4.79 -10.26
N LYS A 443 18.50 -4.10 -9.32
CA LYS A 443 19.23 -2.85 -9.62
C LYS A 443 20.73 -2.94 -9.40
N LYS A 444 21.45 -2.27 -10.29
CA LYS A 444 22.87 -1.99 -10.09
C LYS A 444 23.01 -0.88 -9.06
N THR A 445 23.91 -1.06 -8.09
CA THR A 445 24.28 -0.07 -7.07
C THR A 445 24.56 1.32 -7.68
N THR A 446 25.10 1.36 -8.91
CA THR A 446 25.36 2.60 -9.65
C THR A 446 24.14 3.45 -9.92
N ASP A 447 22.98 2.83 -10.18
CA ASP A 447 21.75 3.54 -10.51
C ASP A 447 21.18 4.20 -9.25
N LEU A 448 21.23 3.49 -8.13
CA LEU A 448 20.79 3.99 -6.82
C LEU A 448 21.70 5.10 -6.28
N ILE A 449 22.99 5.03 -6.57
CA ILE A 449 23.92 6.14 -6.27
C ILE A 449 23.51 7.42 -7.01
N GLN A 450 23.00 7.34 -8.24
CA GLN A 450 22.51 8.54 -8.95
C GLN A 450 21.26 9.12 -8.28
N VAL A 451 20.36 8.26 -7.79
CA VAL A 451 19.19 8.70 -7.00
C VAL A 451 19.65 9.43 -5.74
N LEU A 452 20.57 8.84 -4.99
CA LEU A 452 21.15 9.45 -3.78
C LEU A 452 21.79 10.81 -4.08
N VAL A 453 22.58 10.90 -5.16
CA VAL A 453 23.21 12.14 -5.62
C VAL A 453 22.17 13.20 -5.98
N GLY A 454 21.05 12.80 -6.60
CA GLY A 454 19.91 13.68 -6.88
C GLY A 454 19.29 14.25 -5.60
N VAL A 455 19.10 13.42 -4.57
CA VAL A 455 18.60 13.87 -3.26
C VAL A 455 19.56 14.87 -2.62
N LEU A 456 20.86 14.57 -2.59
CA LEU A 456 21.87 15.43 -1.97
C LEU A 456 22.07 16.77 -2.69
N ARG A 457 21.70 16.86 -3.97
CA ARG A 457 21.72 18.12 -4.75
C ARG A 457 20.45 18.96 -4.58
N ALA A 458 19.42 18.44 -3.93
CA ALA A 458 18.15 19.15 -3.81
C ALA A 458 18.32 20.42 -2.94
N PRO A 459 17.56 21.51 -3.22
CA PRO A 459 17.67 22.81 -2.54
C PRO A 459 17.67 22.85 -1.00
N PRO A 460 17.05 21.94 -0.22
CA PRO A 460 17.22 21.95 1.23
C PRO A 460 18.69 21.76 1.69
N PHE A 461 19.54 21.13 0.87
CA PHE A 461 20.93 20.85 1.22
C PHE A 461 21.91 21.95 0.80
N ASP A 462 21.51 22.82 -0.13
CA ASP A 462 22.42 23.79 -0.75
C ASP A 462 22.44 25.15 -0.04
N SER A 463 21.39 25.53 0.70
CA SER A 463 21.22 26.92 1.20
C SER A 463 21.27 27.10 2.72
N ASN A 464 20.61 26.26 3.52
CA ASN A 464 20.48 26.50 4.98
C ASN A 464 21.49 25.72 5.84
N TYR A 465 21.94 24.55 5.38
CA TYR A 465 22.87 23.68 6.11
C TYR A 465 24.29 23.72 5.55
N ALA A 466 24.52 24.53 4.52
CA ALA A 466 25.81 24.70 3.86
C ALA A 466 26.91 25.27 4.77
N HIS A 467 26.59 25.65 6.01
CA HIS A 467 27.56 26.18 6.97
C HIS A 467 27.82 25.27 8.19
N ASP A 468 27.04 24.20 8.39
CA ASP A 468 27.31 23.26 9.48
C ASP A 468 28.29 22.17 9.03
N GLU A 469 29.58 22.42 9.26
CA GLU A 469 30.66 21.46 8.96
C GLU A 469 30.53 20.15 9.74
N ARG A 470 29.91 20.15 10.93
CA ARG A 470 29.69 18.90 11.69
C ARG A 470 28.65 18.05 10.99
N PHE A 471 27.54 18.65 10.57
CA PHE A 471 26.50 17.96 9.81
C PHE A 471 27.05 17.39 8.49
N LYS A 472 27.79 18.19 7.72
CA LYS A 472 28.42 17.71 6.47
C LYS A 472 29.39 16.56 6.70
N SER A 473 30.23 16.66 7.74
CA SER A 473 31.20 15.62 8.09
C SER A 473 30.50 14.33 8.49
N HIS A 474 29.45 14.41 9.31
CA HIS A 474 28.64 13.26 9.72
C HIS A 474 27.96 12.60 8.51
N LEU A 475 27.22 13.39 7.72
CA LEU A 475 26.52 12.92 6.52
C LEU A 475 27.47 12.25 5.53
N SER A 476 28.63 12.87 5.26
CA SER A 476 29.64 12.31 4.36
C SER A 476 30.20 11.00 4.89
N THR A 477 30.46 10.90 6.19
CA THR A 477 31.02 9.70 6.81
C THR A 477 30.05 8.53 6.74
N GLU A 478 28.79 8.74 7.14
CA GLU A 478 27.78 7.67 7.13
C GLU A 478 27.44 7.24 5.70
N ILE A 479 27.25 8.18 4.77
CA ILE A 479 26.96 7.85 3.37
C ILE A 479 28.11 7.07 2.75
N LEU A 480 29.34 7.58 2.82
CA LEU A 480 30.51 6.91 2.22
C LEU A 480 30.74 5.54 2.85
N ARG A 481 30.53 5.39 4.16
CA ARG A 481 30.61 4.10 4.84
C ARG A 481 29.58 3.14 4.27
N PHE A 482 28.31 3.53 4.22
CA PHE A 482 27.22 2.67 3.78
C PHE A 482 27.38 2.24 2.31
N ILE A 483 27.67 3.17 1.39
CA ILE A 483 27.79 2.82 -0.03
C ILE A 483 29.05 1.99 -0.31
N THR A 484 30.14 2.22 0.45
CA THR A 484 31.35 1.39 0.35
C THR A 484 31.07 0.00 0.90
N PHE A 485 30.40 -0.11 2.05
CA PHE A 485 29.95 -1.37 2.64
C PHE A 485 29.12 -2.18 1.63
N GLN A 486 28.11 -1.54 1.02
CA GLN A 486 27.24 -2.17 0.03
C GLN A 486 28.01 -2.60 -1.23
N SER A 487 29.00 -1.82 -1.66
CA SER A 487 29.81 -2.13 -2.85
C SER A 487 30.86 -3.21 -2.61
N LEU A 488 31.19 -3.48 -1.35
CA LEU A 488 32.04 -4.59 -0.93
C LEU A 488 31.23 -5.87 -0.68
N GLU A 489 29.90 -5.81 -0.81
CA GLU A 489 28.99 -6.94 -0.58
C GLU A 489 29.10 -7.55 0.83
N ILE A 490 29.43 -6.72 1.83
CA ILE A 490 29.46 -7.13 3.24
C ILE A 490 28.04 -7.43 3.72
N SER A 491 27.87 -8.49 4.51
CA SER A 491 26.58 -8.93 5.01
C SER A 491 26.02 -7.97 6.07
N HIS A 492 24.80 -7.47 5.86
CA HIS A 492 24.12 -6.65 6.87
C HIS A 492 23.66 -7.50 8.05
N THR A 493 24.28 -7.30 9.21
CA THR A 493 23.86 -7.83 10.52
C THR A 493 22.98 -6.86 11.32
N CYS A 494 22.38 -5.87 10.64
CA CYS A 494 21.52 -4.88 11.31
C CYS A 494 20.28 -5.52 11.93
N LEU A 495 19.88 -5.05 13.13
CA LEU A 495 18.70 -5.52 13.89
C LEU A 495 17.36 -5.38 13.14
N HIS A 496 17.37 -4.65 12.04
CA HIS A 496 16.23 -4.09 11.31
C HIS A 496 15.95 -4.80 9.99
N LYS A 497 16.71 -5.86 9.70
CA LYS A 497 16.51 -6.70 8.51
C LYS A 497 15.46 -7.77 8.82
N TYR A 498 14.92 -8.37 7.76
CA TYR A 498 13.92 -9.45 7.83
C TYR A 498 14.34 -10.65 8.70
N ARG A 499 15.65 -10.78 8.97
CA ARG A 499 16.23 -11.79 9.85
C ARG A 499 16.92 -11.11 11.02
N LYS A 500 16.52 -11.49 12.24
CA LYS A 500 17.28 -11.19 13.47
C LYS A 500 18.38 -12.24 13.60
N PHE A 501 19.61 -11.78 13.76
CA PHE A 501 20.77 -12.61 14.02
C PHE A 501 21.01 -12.66 15.53
N GLU A 502 21.31 -13.84 16.05
CA GLU A 502 21.79 -13.95 17.44
C GLU A 502 23.20 -13.34 17.54
N PRO A 503 23.61 -12.81 18.71
CA PRO A 503 24.91 -12.16 18.86
C PRO A 503 26.10 -13.03 18.42
N GLU A 504 26.02 -14.35 18.63
CA GLU A 504 27.04 -15.31 18.19
C GLU A 504 27.13 -15.41 16.66
N GLU A 505 25.97 -15.41 15.97
CA GLU A 505 25.92 -15.43 14.50
C GLU A 505 26.43 -14.11 13.91
N ILE A 506 26.12 -12.97 14.54
CA ILE A 506 26.68 -11.67 14.15
C ILE A 506 28.21 -11.72 14.23
N LYS A 507 28.74 -12.27 15.33
CA LYS A 507 30.18 -12.39 15.53
C LYS A 507 30.82 -13.31 14.49
N GLU A 508 30.22 -14.46 14.22
CA GLU A 508 30.67 -15.40 13.18
C GLU A 508 30.75 -14.71 11.81
N ILE A 509 29.68 -14.02 11.38
CA ILE A 509 29.66 -13.27 10.11
C ILE A 509 30.76 -12.20 10.10
N GLN A 510 30.94 -11.46 11.20
CA GLN A 510 31.97 -10.42 11.29
C GLN A 510 33.40 -10.98 11.28
N ASP A 511 33.61 -12.16 11.87
CA ASP A 511 34.90 -12.85 11.87
C ASP A 511 35.21 -13.42 10.47
N GLU A 512 34.21 -14.01 9.78
CA GLU A 512 34.31 -14.49 8.40
C GLU A 512 34.60 -13.34 7.41
N GLU A 513 33.91 -12.21 7.56
CA GLU A 513 34.04 -11.04 6.68
C GLU A 513 35.09 -10.02 7.18
N LYS A 514 35.93 -10.38 8.16
CA LYS A 514 36.88 -9.46 8.83
C LYS A 514 37.76 -8.69 7.84
N LEU A 515 38.24 -9.35 6.79
CA LEU A 515 39.03 -8.71 5.73
C LEU A 515 38.27 -7.63 4.97
N LEU A 516 37.01 -7.91 4.61
CA LEU A 516 36.16 -6.95 3.93
C LEU A 516 35.87 -5.75 4.84
N ILE A 517 35.68 -6.00 6.14
CA ILE A 517 35.48 -4.94 7.15
C ILE A 517 36.75 -4.09 7.32
N LEU A 518 37.95 -4.68 7.25
CA LEU A 518 39.21 -3.93 7.23
C LEU A 518 39.34 -3.07 5.97
N ASP A 519 38.99 -3.62 4.81
CA ASP A 519 38.95 -2.89 3.54
C ASP A 519 37.99 -1.70 3.59
N LEU A 520 36.80 -1.90 4.16
CA LEU A 520 35.83 -0.83 4.40
C LEU A 520 36.46 0.32 5.21
N LYS A 521 37.13 0.01 6.33
CA LYS A 521 37.78 1.03 7.19
C LYS A 521 38.87 1.77 6.43
N ARG A 522 39.70 1.05 5.67
CA ARG A 522 40.79 1.61 4.86
C ARG A 522 40.26 2.53 3.76
N LEU A 523 39.31 2.03 2.97
CA LEU A 523 38.70 2.79 1.86
C LEU A 523 37.97 4.02 2.37
N LEU A 524 37.21 3.90 3.47
CA LEU A 524 36.51 5.03 4.09
C LEU A 524 37.48 6.13 4.53
N THR A 525 38.58 5.76 5.20
CA THR A 525 39.61 6.71 5.65
C THR A 525 40.20 7.46 4.45
N GLN A 526 40.62 6.73 3.41
CA GLN A 526 41.16 7.31 2.18
C GLN A 526 40.15 8.21 1.46
N SER A 527 38.88 7.80 1.39
CA SER A 527 37.83 8.59 0.74
C SER A 527 37.52 9.88 1.51
N LEU A 528 37.50 9.83 2.84
CA LEU A 528 37.27 11.02 3.67
C LEU A 528 38.43 12.03 3.59
N GLU A 529 39.68 11.55 3.55
CA GLU A 529 40.85 12.42 3.32
C GLU A 529 40.81 13.08 1.95
N LYS A 530 40.51 12.30 0.89
CA LYS A 530 40.37 12.82 -0.47
C LYS A 530 39.22 13.81 -0.58
N LEU A 531 38.09 13.56 0.08
CA LEU A 531 36.95 14.48 0.11
C LEU A 531 37.34 15.83 0.72
N LYS A 532 38.07 15.82 1.85
CA LYS A 532 38.60 17.04 2.49
C LYS A 532 39.55 17.81 1.56
N GLY A 533 40.42 17.11 0.83
CA GLY A 533 41.36 17.72 -0.12
C GLY A 533 40.72 18.20 -1.44
N TYR A 534 39.60 17.60 -1.86
CA TYR A 534 38.94 17.89 -3.14
C TYR A 534 38.27 19.27 -3.16
N GLY A 535 37.80 19.77 -2.01
CA GLY A 535 37.13 21.08 -1.89
C GLY A 535 35.76 21.18 -2.60
N GLY A 536 35.31 20.12 -3.27
CA GLY A 536 33.99 20.03 -3.89
C GLY A 536 32.92 19.41 -2.99
N GLN A 537 31.67 19.43 -3.45
CA GLN A 537 30.54 18.86 -2.72
C GLN A 537 30.54 17.32 -2.78
N LEU A 538 30.04 16.67 -1.72
CA LEU A 538 29.88 15.21 -1.60
C LEU A 538 29.26 14.53 -2.85
N PRO A 539 28.20 15.08 -3.50
CA PRO A 539 27.60 14.43 -4.66
C PRO A 539 28.55 14.33 -5.86
N SER A 540 29.36 15.38 -6.09
CA SER A 540 30.38 15.39 -7.14
C SER A 540 31.51 14.42 -6.82
N PHE A 541 31.90 14.32 -5.54
CA PHE A 541 32.91 13.36 -5.09
C PHE A 541 32.44 11.90 -5.29
N ILE A 542 31.20 11.57 -4.92
CA ILE A 542 30.62 10.23 -5.07
C ILE A 542 30.60 9.81 -6.54
N THR A 543 30.14 10.70 -7.43
CA THR A 543 30.00 10.39 -8.86
C THR A 543 31.31 10.29 -9.63
N THR A 544 32.39 10.88 -9.11
CA THR A 544 33.72 10.91 -9.75
C THR A 544 34.74 10.09 -8.96
N MET A 545 35.35 10.68 -7.94
CA MET A 545 36.51 10.14 -7.22
C MET A 545 36.20 8.83 -6.49
N TRP A 546 35.12 8.77 -5.71
CA TRP A 546 34.74 7.54 -5.00
C TRP A 546 34.43 6.42 -5.98
N ARG A 547 33.68 6.70 -7.06
CA ARG A 547 33.34 5.71 -8.08
C ARG A 547 34.59 5.15 -8.76
N THR A 548 35.52 6.01 -9.19
CA THR A 548 36.79 5.58 -9.78
C THR A 548 37.62 4.75 -8.79
N GLN A 549 37.66 5.16 -7.53
CA GLN A 549 38.36 4.40 -6.47
C GLN A 549 37.76 3.01 -6.30
N MET A 550 36.42 2.90 -6.20
CA MET A 550 35.75 1.60 -6.05
C MET A 550 35.89 0.72 -7.29
N THR A 551 35.77 1.27 -8.51
CA THR A 551 35.99 0.50 -9.74
C THR A 551 37.42 -0.03 -9.81
N SER A 552 38.41 0.80 -9.49
CA SER A 552 39.81 0.37 -9.46
C SER A 552 40.06 -0.71 -8.41
N PHE A 553 39.49 -0.53 -7.21
CA PHE A 553 39.62 -1.48 -6.11
C PHE A 553 39.00 -2.84 -6.45
N LEU A 554 37.77 -2.85 -6.95
CA LEU A 554 37.05 -4.07 -7.31
C LEU A 554 37.62 -4.77 -8.57
N SER A 555 38.37 -4.06 -9.41
CA SER A 555 38.98 -4.64 -10.62
C SER A 555 40.39 -5.22 -10.37
N THR A 556 41.01 -4.90 -9.23
CA THR A 556 42.37 -5.36 -8.92
C THR A 556 42.29 -6.59 -8.02
N PRO A 557 42.91 -7.73 -8.39
CA PRO A 557 42.98 -8.90 -7.50
C PRO A 557 43.56 -8.49 -6.15
N ARG A 558 42.92 -8.94 -5.06
CA ARG A 558 43.38 -8.60 -3.72
C ARG A 558 44.61 -9.42 -3.37
N THR A 559 45.70 -8.75 -3.02
CA THR A 559 46.85 -9.37 -2.37
C THR A 559 46.82 -9.00 -0.91
N TYR A 560 46.49 -9.96 -0.03
CA TYR A 560 46.60 -9.77 1.41
C TYR A 560 48.04 -10.06 1.85
N SER A 561 48.52 -9.33 2.85
CA SER A 561 49.82 -9.61 3.46
C SER A 561 49.78 -10.94 4.21
N ALA A 562 50.94 -11.58 4.37
CA ALA A 562 51.05 -12.82 5.15
C ALA A 562 50.56 -12.64 6.60
N ASP A 563 50.73 -11.44 7.17
CA ASP A 563 50.27 -11.12 8.52
C ASP A 563 48.73 -11.03 8.58
N GLU A 564 48.09 -10.41 7.58
CA GLU A 564 46.61 -10.37 7.47
C GLU A 564 46.03 -11.77 7.29
N ILE A 565 46.70 -12.63 6.49
CA ILE A 565 46.30 -14.03 6.29
C ILE A 565 46.46 -14.83 7.60
N SER A 566 47.57 -14.63 8.32
CA SER A 566 47.81 -15.32 9.61
C SER A 566 46.74 -14.98 10.64
N GLU A 567 46.32 -13.71 10.74
CA GLU A 567 45.27 -13.30 11.68
C GLU A 567 43.90 -13.94 11.41
N ILE A 568 43.61 -14.31 10.16
CA ILE A 568 42.34 -14.93 9.77
C ILE A 568 42.35 -16.42 10.09
N VAL A 569 43.48 -17.08 9.81
CA VAL A 569 43.69 -18.50 10.15
C VAL A 569 43.62 -18.70 11.66
N ASP A 570 44.19 -17.77 12.44
CA ASP A 570 44.11 -17.78 13.91
C ASP A 570 42.67 -17.57 14.42
N GLY A 571 41.80 -16.95 13.62
CA GLY A 571 40.36 -16.80 13.86
C GLY A 571 39.53 -18.05 13.54
N GLY A 572 40.13 -19.11 13.00
CA GLY A 572 39.46 -20.38 12.69
C GLY A 572 38.89 -20.51 11.26
N VAL A 573 39.17 -19.53 10.39
CA VAL A 573 38.70 -19.56 8.98
C VAL A 573 39.64 -20.43 8.14
N ILE A 574 39.07 -21.40 7.41
CA ILE A 574 39.82 -22.27 6.49
C ILE A 574 39.85 -21.62 5.10
N ILE A 575 41.01 -21.11 4.68
CA ILE A 575 41.20 -20.55 3.34
C ILE A 575 41.44 -21.71 2.35
N GLU A 576 40.56 -21.89 1.38
CA GLU A 576 40.79 -22.85 0.30
C GLU A 576 41.92 -22.34 -0.64
N ASN A 577 42.93 -23.17 -0.89
CA ASN A 577 44.19 -22.84 -1.59
C ASN A 577 44.06 -22.29 -3.03
N ASN A 578 42.85 -22.05 -3.55
CA ASN A 578 42.63 -21.50 -4.88
C ASN A 578 42.57 -19.94 -4.91
N GLU A 579 42.66 -19.27 -3.75
CA GLU A 579 42.52 -17.81 -3.63
C GLU A 579 43.80 -17.07 -3.17
N ILE A 580 44.95 -17.76 -3.11
CA ILE A 580 46.26 -17.19 -2.71
C ILE A 580 47.08 -16.74 -3.92
#